data_AF-A0A845K3H6-F1
#
_entry.id   AF-A0A845K3H6-F1
#
_cell.length_a   1.000
_cell.length_b   1.000
_cell.length_c   1.000
_cell.angle_alpha   90.00
_cell.angle_beta   90.00
_cell.angle_gamma   90.00
#
_symmetry.space_group_name_H-M   'P 1'
#
loop_
_entity.id
_entity.type
_entity.pdbx_description
1 polymer ?
#
loop_
_entity_poly.entity_id
_entity_poly.type
_entity_poly.pdbx_seq_one_letter_code
_entity_poly.pdbx_strand_id
1 'polypeptide(L)'
;MIDTDKMESLISIGELARLTGITTHTLRMWEKRYGTPRSHRLPSGHRRYPKEDVPRLRAIAKALESGYRASKVVSGTLEELHGLIGLKPLMDSTAKPDQENSSNELLVERWIRKIHGFEDDSLLQGFHEQWNKSGPLNFIVDFMVPLIERVGKGWELGELTISQEHFATECMISFLTSKWRLLNNRKEGWTILMATLPAETHNLGLLMSAVVASLSGAKIIYLGLDTPMQEIISTANKFEPELLCFSISC
;
A
#
# COMPACT_ATOMS: atom_id res chain seq x y z
N MET A 1 -4.08 40.46 -15.73
CA MET A 1 -2.70 40.39 -15.21
C MET A 1 -2.58 39.06 -14.50
N ILE A 2 -1.68 38.18 -14.94
CA ILE A 2 -1.37 36.94 -14.23
C ILE A 2 -0.38 37.34 -13.13
N ASP A 3 -0.68 36.95 -11.89
CA ASP A 3 0.13 37.22 -10.71
C ASP A 3 1.59 36.81 -10.94
N THR A 4 2.53 37.71 -10.64
CA THR A 4 3.98 37.49 -10.82
C THR A 4 4.48 36.28 -10.02
N ASP A 5 3.78 35.96 -8.93
CA ASP A 5 4.01 34.82 -8.04
C ASP A 5 3.67 33.45 -8.69
N LYS A 6 2.73 33.43 -9.65
CA LYS A 6 2.36 32.22 -10.41
C LYS A 6 3.37 31.84 -11.50
N MET A 7 4.24 32.77 -11.90
CA MET A 7 5.28 32.52 -12.91
C MET A 7 6.54 31.87 -12.31
N GLU A 8 6.82 32.07 -11.02
CA GLU A 8 7.96 31.46 -10.32
C GLU A 8 7.76 29.97 -10.01
N SER A 9 6.52 29.47 -10.02
CA SER A 9 6.20 28.06 -9.74
C SER A 9 6.11 27.18 -11.00
N LEU A 10 6.46 27.70 -12.18
CA LEU A 10 6.38 27.00 -13.46
C LEU A 10 7.72 26.33 -13.84
N ILE A 11 7.75 25.00 -13.91
CA ILE A 11 8.96 24.20 -14.19
C ILE A 11 8.98 23.63 -15.61
N SER A 12 10.17 23.26 -16.08
CA SER A 12 10.33 22.61 -17.39
C SER A 12 9.82 21.17 -17.36
N ILE A 13 9.57 20.58 -18.54
CA ILE A 13 9.18 19.16 -18.61
C ILE A 13 10.27 18.21 -18.10
N GLY A 14 11.55 18.58 -18.29
CA GLY A 14 12.67 17.79 -17.79
C GLY A 14 12.72 17.80 -16.27
N GLU A 15 12.47 18.97 -15.67
CA GLU A 15 12.41 19.11 -14.22
C GLU A 15 11.18 18.39 -13.63
N LEU A 16 10.03 18.48 -14.30
CA LEU A 16 8.83 17.73 -13.91
C LEU A 16 9.07 16.22 -13.96
N ALA A 17 9.74 15.72 -14.99
CA ALA A 17 10.11 14.30 -15.10
C ALA A 17 11.04 13.86 -13.96
N ARG A 18 12.05 14.68 -13.64
CA ARG A 18 12.98 14.41 -12.54
C ARG A 18 12.29 14.36 -11.18
N LEU A 19 11.39 15.30 -10.90
CA LEU A 19 10.67 15.39 -9.62
C LEU A 19 9.59 14.32 -9.46
N THR A 20 9.00 13.85 -10.57
CA THR A 20 7.89 12.88 -10.54
C THR A 20 8.33 11.43 -10.76
N GLY A 21 9.52 11.20 -11.31
CA GLY A 21 9.98 9.88 -11.75
C GLY A 21 9.33 9.39 -13.05
N ILE A 22 8.48 10.21 -13.69
CA ILE A 22 7.79 9.85 -14.94
C ILE A 22 8.59 10.37 -16.14
N THR A 23 8.77 9.55 -17.17
CA THR A 23 9.50 9.99 -18.38
C THR A 23 8.80 11.17 -19.08
N THR A 24 9.60 12.05 -19.70
CA THR A 24 9.09 13.20 -20.47
C THR A 24 8.15 12.77 -21.60
N HIS A 25 8.38 11.60 -22.19
CA HIS A 25 7.50 11.02 -23.21
C HIS A 25 6.12 10.66 -22.64
N THR A 26 6.08 9.99 -21.48
CA THR A 26 4.83 9.62 -20.81
C THR A 26 4.03 10.86 -20.40
N LEU A 27 4.69 11.89 -19.85
CA LEU A 27 4.04 13.15 -19.49
C LEU A 27 3.38 13.84 -20.70
N ARG A 28 4.06 13.87 -21.86
CA ARG A 28 3.48 14.42 -23.11
C ARG A 28 2.31 13.59 -23.62
N MET A 29 2.42 12.26 -23.51
CA MET A 29 1.34 11.35 -23.92
C MET A 29 0.10 11.56 -23.04
N TRP A 30 0.28 11.73 -21.73
CA TRP A 30 -0.82 12.02 -20.82
C TRP A 30 -1.43 13.41 -21.05
N GLU A 31 -0.61 14.43 -21.30
CA GLU A 31 -1.10 15.78 -21.66
C GLU A 31 -2.00 15.71 -22.90
N LYS A 32 -1.58 14.95 -23.94
CA LYS A 32 -2.35 14.79 -25.17
C LYS A 32 -3.62 13.95 -24.98
N ARG A 33 -3.55 12.87 -24.21
CA ARG A 33 -4.61 11.86 -24.13
C ARG A 33 -5.65 12.16 -23.05
N TYR A 34 -5.22 12.75 -21.94
CA TYR A 34 -6.05 12.98 -20.76
C TYR A 34 -6.11 14.47 -20.39
N GLY A 35 -5.42 15.35 -21.13
CA GLY A 35 -5.41 16.79 -20.86
C GLY A 35 -4.54 17.21 -19.68
N THR A 36 -3.73 16.29 -19.13
CA THR A 36 -2.96 16.53 -17.90
C THR A 36 -1.58 15.87 -17.91
N PRO A 37 -0.54 16.49 -17.32
CA PRO A 37 -0.49 17.83 -16.73
C PRO A 37 -0.64 18.92 -17.78
N ARG A 38 -1.28 20.04 -17.43
CA ARG A 38 -1.62 21.10 -18.38
C ARG A 38 -0.44 22.05 -18.55
N SER A 39 0.08 22.15 -19.77
CA SER A 39 1.17 23.08 -20.04
C SER A 39 0.69 24.53 -20.20
N HIS A 40 1.53 25.45 -19.74
CA HIS A 40 1.46 26.89 -19.98
C HIS A 40 2.53 27.27 -20.99
N ARG A 41 2.18 28.01 -22.04
CA ARG A 41 3.15 28.52 -23.00
C ARG A 41 3.65 29.90 -22.56
N LEU A 42 4.96 30.02 -22.42
CA LEU A 42 5.60 31.32 -22.24
C LEU A 42 5.53 32.15 -23.54
N PRO A 43 5.70 33.47 -23.48
CA PRO A 43 5.85 34.32 -24.68
C PRO A 43 6.96 33.85 -25.63
N SER A 44 7.99 33.18 -25.11
CA SER A 44 9.06 32.54 -25.88
C SER A 44 8.64 31.24 -26.61
N GLY A 45 7.40 30.79 -26.46
CA GLY A 45 6.87 29.57 -27.09
C GLY A 45 7.16 28.27 -26.34
N HIS A 46 8.00 28.28 -25.30
CA HIS A 46 8.31 27.10 -24.51
C HIS A 46 7.17 26.73 -23.55
N ARG A 47 6.90 25.41 -23.43
CA ARG A 47 5.97 24.85 -22.44
C ARG A 47 6.60 24.86 -21.04
N ARG A 48 5.78 25.20 -20.05
CA ARG A 48 6.05 25.07 -18.63
C ARG A 48 4.88 24.41 -17.93
N TYR A 49 5.18 23.73 -16.83
CA TYR A 49 4.21 22.94 -16.07
C TYR A 49 4.16 23.46 -14.62
N PRO A 50 2.98 23.52 -14.01
CA PRO A 50 2.86 23.93 -12.61
C PRO A 50 3.60 22.97 -11.68
N LYS A 51 4.43 23.48 -10.77
CA LYS A 51 5.11 22.66 -9.76
C LYS A 51 4.12 22.01 -8.78
N GLU A 52 2.95 22.61 -8.58
CA GLU A 52 1.83 22.07 -7.80
C GLU A 52 1.27 20.74 -8.36
N ASP A 53 1.52 20.40 -9.63
CA ASP A 53 1.13 19.10 -10.20
C ASP A 53 2.04 17.96 -9.74
N VAL A 54 3.23 18.26 -9.20
CA VAL A 54 4.24 17.26 -8.83
C VAL A 54 3.70 16.21 -7.84
N PRO A 55 3.06 16.57 -6.71
CA PRO A 55 2.51 15.59 -5.78
C PRO A 55 1.50 14.65 -6.43
N ARG A 56 0.60 15.19 -7.26
CA ARG A 56 -0.43 14.39 -7.94
C ARG A 56 0.17 13.44 -8.96
N LEU A 57 1.13 13.90 -9.76
CA LEU A 57 1.82 13.05 -10.72
C LEU A 57 2.64 11.93 -10.03
N ARG A 58 3.26 12.21 -8.88
CA ARG A 58 3.90 11.17 -8.06
C ARG A 58 2.91 10.15 -7.53
N ALA A 59 1.74 10.60 -7.07
CA ALA A 59 0.66 9.69 -6.65
C ALA A 59 0.17 8.82 -7.82
N ILE A 60 0.00 9.38 -9.02
CA ILE A 60 -0.34 8.59 -10.22
C ILE A 60 0.73 7.53 -10.49
N ALA A 61 2.01 7.91 -10.49
CA ALA A 61 3.11 6.96 -10.72
C ALA A 61 3.08 5.81 -9.72
N LYS A 62 2.90 6.12 -8.42
CA LYS A 62 2.80 5.14 -7.35
C LYS A 62 1.57 4.22 -7.50
N ALA A 63 0.43 4.76 -7.92
CA ALA A 63 -0.75 3.94 -8.20
C ALA A 63 -0.53 3.00 -9.40
N LEU A 64 0.15 3.46 -10.45
CA LEU A 64 0.50 2.61 -11.59
C LEU A 64 1.45 1.47 -11.19
N GLU A 65 2.47 1.77 -10.38
CA GLU A 65 3.37 0.76 -9.82
C GLU A 65 2.64 -0.25 -8.92
N SER A 66 1.59 0.19 -8.25
CA SER A 66 0.72 -0.66 -7.41
C SER A 66 -0.27 -1.50 -8.24
N GLY A 67 -0.18 -1.49 -9.57
CA GLY A 67 -0.96 -2.34 -10.47
C GLY A 67 -2.26 -1.72 -11.02
N TYR A 68 -2.54 -0.44 -10.70
CA TYR A 68 -3.70 0.24 -11.26
C TYR A 68 -3.47 0.61 -12.73
N ARG A 69 -4.53 0.53 -13.57
CA ARG A 69 -4.45 0.94 -14.98
C ARG A 69 -4.42 2.46 -15.13
N ALA A 70 -3.61 2.97 -16.06
CA ALA A 70 -3.50 4.41 -16.34
C ALA A 70 -4.84 5.11 -16.61
N SER A 71 -5.78 4.45 -17.28
CA SER A 71 -7.11 5.00 -17.54
C SER A 71 -7.94 5.25 -16.27
N LYS A 72 -7.63 4.57 -15.16
CA LYS A 72 -8.33 4.73 -13.87
C LYS A 72 -7.70 5.83 -13.00
N VAL A 73 -6.39 6.07 -13.14
CA VAL A 73 -5.64 6.90 -12.18
C VAL A 73 -5.20 8.27 -12.74
N VAL A 74 -4.95 8.41 -14.05
CA VAL A 74 -4.39 9.66 -14.59
C VAL A 74 -5.35 10.85 -14.43
N SER A 75 -6.66 10.58 -14.45
CA SER A 75 -7.72 11.57 -14.26
C SER A 75 -8.05 11.87 -12.80
N GLY A 76 -7.51 11.08 -11.86
CA GLY A 76 -7.86 11.19 -10.44
C GLY A 76 -7.30 12.45 -9.78
N THR A 77 -8.03 12.97 -8.80
CA THR A 77 -7.55 14.01 -7.89
C THR A 77 -6.45 13.47 -6.97
N LEU A 78 -5.67 14.36 -6.34
CA LEU A 78 -4.64 13.92 -5.39
C LEU A 78 -5.28 13.12 -4.24
N GLU A 79 -6.46 13.55 -3.78
CA GLU A 79 -7.22 12.92 -2.71
C GLU A 79 -7.73 11.52 -3.11
N GLU A 80 -8.27 11.36 -4.32
CA GLU A 80 -8.70 10.06 -4.85
C GLU A 80 -7.52 9.10 -5.03
N LEU A 81 -6.39 9.61 -5.52
CA LEU A 81 -5.17 8.83 -5.69
C LEU A 81 -4.59 8.39 -4.35
N HIS A 82 -4.55 9.28 -3.35
CA HIS A 82 -4.17 8.93 -1.99
C HIS A 82 -5.16 7.93 -1.37
N GLY A 83 -6.45 8.04 -1.65
CA GLY A 83 -7.45 7.03 -1.25
C GLY A 83 -7.17 5.67 -1.88
N LEU A 84 -6.86 5.60 -3.17
CA LEU A 84 -6.54 4.36 -3.89
C LEU A 84 -5.22 3.72 -3.42
N ILE A 85 -4.24 4.54 -3.07
CA ILE A 85 -2.95 4.08 -2.50
C ILE A 85 -3.07 3.85 -0.99
N GLY A 86 -4.23 4.19 -0.41
CA GLY A 86 -4.57 4.13 1.01
C GLY A 86 -3.69 5.01 1.91
N LEU A 87 -3.08 6.09 1.42
CA LEU A 87 -2.30 7.02 2.25
C LEU A 87 -3.19 7.93 3.14
N LYS A 88 -4.50 7.94 2.93
CA LYS A 88 -5.46 8.80 3.63
C LYS A 88 -5.95 8.31 5.03
N PRO A 89 -6.08 7.00 5.34
CA PRO A 89 -6.59 6.54 6.63
C PRO A 89 -5.67 6.87 7.82
N LEU A 90 -4.41 7.22 7.59
CA LEU A 90 -3.45 7.50 8.67
C LEU A 90 -3.47 8.96 9.17
N MET A 91 -4.05 9.91 8.43
CA MET A 91 -3.95 11.33 8.76
C MET A 91 -5.30 12.06 8.94
N ASP A 92 -6.39 11.57 8.35
CA ASP A 92 -7.71 12.20 8.51
C ASP A 92 -8.79 11.12 8.76
N SER A 93 -8.94 10.70 10.01
CA SER A 93 -10.11 9.93 10.45
C SER A 93 -11.30 10.87 10.62
N THR A 94 -11.86 11.36 9.50
CA THR A 94 -13.15 12.07 9.47
C THR A 94 -13.96 11.73 8.21
N ALA A 95 -14.05 10.46 7.83
CA ALA A 95 -15.00 9.99 6.81
C ALA A 95 -16.23 9.33 7.48
N LYS A 96 -17.42 9.56 6.90
CA LYS A 96 -18.74 9.22 7.48
C LYS A 96 -18.85 7.74 7.90
N PRO A 97 -18.98 7.40 9.20
CA PRO A 97 -18.71 6.03 9.69
C PRO A 97 -19.80 4.99 9.37
N ASP A 98 -21.08 5.36 9.38
CA ASP A 98 -22.09 4.35 9.72
C ASP A 98 -22.46 3.36 8.60
N GLN A 99 -22.49 3.79 7.33
CA GLN A 99 -22.93 2.91 6.22
C GLN A 99 -21.81 2.06 5.63
N GLU A 100 -20.60 2.61 5.52
CA GLU A 100 -19.47 1.91 4.89
C GLU A 100 -18.86 0.90 5.87
N ASN A 101 -18.73 1.25 7.16
CA ASN A 101 -18.31 0.30 8.21
C ASN A 101 -19.27 -0.89 8.30
N SER A 102 -20.59 -0.65 8.28
CA SER A 102 -21.59 -1.73 8.30
C SER A 102 -21.41 -2.71 7.14
N SER A 103 -21.05 -2.22 5.96
CA SER A 103 -20.85 -3.09 4.78
C SER A 103 -19.57 -3.93 4.87
N ASN A 104 -18.50 -3.38 5.46
CA ASN A 104 -17.23 -4.06 5.66
C ASN A 104 -17.35 -5.14 6.74
N GLU A 105 -18.01 -4.81 7.85
CA GLU A 105 -18.34 -5.77 8.92
C GLU A 105 -19.11 -6.97 8.38
N LEU A 106 -20.13 -6.75 7.54
CA LEU A 106 -20.88 -7.83 6.90
C LEU A 106 -20.02 -8.71 5.98
N LEU A 107 -18.96 -8.17 5.38
CA LEU A 107 -18.01 -8.96 4.58
C LEU A 107 -17.06 -9.76 5.47
N VAL A 108 -16.57 -9.19 6.57
CA VAL A 108 -15.77 -9.91 7.56
C VAL A 108 -16.57 -11.09 8.12
N GLU A 109 -17.84 -10.90 8.48
CA GLU A 109 -18.71 -11.99 8.94
C GLU A 109 -18.99 -13.05 7.85
N ARG A 110 -18.93 -12.68 6.55
CA ARG A 110 -18.96 -13.67 5.47
C ARG A 110 -17.69 -14.52 5.47
N TRP A 111 -16.53 -13.92 5.68
CA TRP A 111 -15.27 -14.66 5.77
C TRP A 111 -15.19 -15.54 7.01
N ILE A 112 -15.71 -15.10 8.16
CA ILE A 112 -15.82 -15.94 9.36
C ILE A 112 -16.64 -17.21 9.08
N ARG A 113 -17.73 -17.11 8.33
CA ARG A 113 -18.48 -18.31 7.90
C ARG A 113 -17.67 -19.25 7.00
N LYS A 114 -16.77 -18.72 6.17
CA LYS A 114 -15.85 -19.54 5.36
C LYS A 114 -14.77 -20.20 6.21
N ILE A 115 -14.28 -19.51 7.24
CA ILE A 115 -13.36 -20.05 8.24
C ILE A 115 -14.01 -21.20 9.00
N HIS A 116 -15.29 -21.06 9.40
CA HIS A 116 -16.02 -22.16 10.05
C HIS A 116 -16.04 -23.45 9.21
N GLY A 117 -16.24 -23.30 7.90
CA GLY A 117 -16.33 -24.42 6.95
C GLY A 117 -15.00 -24.90 6.36
N PHE A 118 -13.84 -24.36 6.78
CA PHE A 118 -12.53 -24.61 6.17
C PHE A 118 -12.52 -24.37 4.63
N GLU A 119 -13.26 -23.36 4.16
CA GLU A 119 -13.42 -23.05 2.74
C GLU A 119 -12.31 -22.10 2.23
N ASP A 120 -11.08 -22.59 2.10
CA ASP A 120 -9.88 -21.79 1.76
C ASP A 120 -9.96 -21.12 0.39
N ASP A 121 -10.35 -21.86 -0.64
CA ASP A 121 -10.50 -21.33 -2.01
C ASP A 121 -11.43 -20.10 -2.06
N SER A 122 -12.60 -20.23 -1.42
CA SER A 122 -13.59 -19.15 -1.37
C SER A 122 -13.13 -17.98 -0.51
N LEU A 123 -12.42 -18.24 0.58
CA LEU A 123 -11.87 -17.23 1.46
C LEU A 123 -10.78 -16.40 0.74
N LEU A 124 -9.81 -17.08 0.14
CA LEU A 124 -8.72 -16.46 -0.61
C LEU A 124 -9.21 -15.71 -1.85
N GLN A 125 -10.22 -16.24 -2.55
CA GLN A 125 -10.90 -15.51 -3.62
C GLN A 125 -11.50 -14.21 -3.08
N GLY A 126 -12.21 -14.26 -1.95
CA GLY A 126 -12.75 -13.07 -1.28
C GLY A 126 -11.68 -12.03 -0.95
N PHE A 127 -10.54 -12.48 -0.42
CA PHE A 127 -9.40 -11.58 -0.15
C PHE A 127 -8.87 -10.94 -1.44
N HIS A 128 -8.70 -11.71 -2.51
CA HIS A 128 -8.23 -11.18 -3.80
C HIS A 128 -9.20 -10.17 -4.41
N GLU A 129 -10.50 -10.46 -4.38
CA GLU A 129 -11.53 -9.56 -4.87
C GLU A 129 -11.50 -8.24 -4.10
N GLN A 130 -11.46 -8.31 -2.77
CA GLN A 130 -11.49 -7.10 -1.95
C GLN A 130 -10.20 -6.29 -2.08
N TRP A 131 -9.03 -6.95 -2.07
CA TRP A 131 -7.75 -6.31 -2.34
C TRP A 131 -7.72 -5.52 -3.65
N ASN A 132 -8.27 -6.10 -4.73
CA ASN A 132 -8.33 -5.44 -6.03
C ASN A 132 -9.31 -4.25 -6.06
N LYS A 133 -10.33 -4.26 -5.20
CA LYS A 133 -11.33 -3.20 -5.08
C LYS A 133 -10.82 -2.04 -4.22
N SER A 134 -10.35 -2.31 -3.01
CA SER A 134 -9.99 -1.29 -2.01
C SER A 134 -8.54 -0.84 -2.08
N GLY A 135 -7.65 -1.65 -2.65
CA GLY A 135 -6.21 -1.42 -2.66
C GLY A 135 -5.50 -1.95 -1.40
N PRO A 136 -4.15 -2.02 -1.42
CA PRO A 136 -3.38 -2.74 -0.40
C PRO A 136 -3.58 -2.23 1.03
N LEU A 137 -3.48 -0.91 1.22
CA LEU A 137 -3.48 -0.31 2.56
C LEU A 137 -4.90 -0.24 3.15
N ASN A 138 -5.92 0.12 2.37
CA ASN A 138 -7.32 0.03 2.83
C ASN A 138 -7.74 -1.42 3.07
N PHE A 139 -7.28 -2.38 2.25
CA PHE A 139 -7.52 -3.79 2.52
C PHE A 139 -6.95 -4.22 3.89
N ILE A 140 -5.75 -3.74 4.25
CA ILE A 140 -5.17 -4.04 5.55
C ILE A 140 -6.01 -3.43 6.68
N VAL A 141 -6.26 -2.11 6.62
CA VAL A 141 -6.89 -1.35 7.72
C VAL A 141 -8.36 -1.70 7.88
N ASP A 142 -9.11 -1.79 6.78
CA ASP A 142 -10.57 -1.91 6.84
C ASP A 142 -11.06 -3.37 6.82
N PHE A 143 -10.18 -4.34 6.55
CA PHE A 143 -10.56 -5.75 6.38
C PHE A 143 -9.64 -6.74 7.09
N MET A 144 -8.33 -6.69 6.86
CA MET A 144 -7.39 -7.66 7.45
C MET A 144 -7.30 -7.50 8.97
N VAL A 145 -7.11 -6.27 9.46
CA VAL A 145 -7.07 -5.98 10.91
C VAL A 145 -8.39 -6.36 11.60
N PRO A 146 -9.58 -5.91 11.11
CA PRO A 146 -10.85 -6.35 11.67
C PRO A 146 -11.07 -7.86 11.64
N LEU A 147 -10.61 -8.57 10.60
CA LEU A 147 -10.72 -10.03 10.53
C LEU A 147 -9.86 -10.71 11.61
N ILE A 148 -8.61 -10.26 11.81
CA ILE A 148 -7.73 -10.79 12.86
C ILE A 148 -8.38 -10.61 14.24
N GLU A 149 -8.87 -9.40 14.52
CA GLU A 149 -9.57 -9.12 15.79
C GLU A 149 -10.81 -9.99 15.98
N ARG A 150 -11.60 -10.18 14.90
CA ARG A 150 -12.82 -10.98 14.94
C ARG A 150 -12.55 -12.46 15.12
N VAL A 151 -11.49 -12.99 14.51
CA VAL A 151 -11.03 -14.38 14.72
C VAL A 151 -10.58 -14.57 16.16
N GLY A 152 -9.77 -13.64 16.70
CA GLY A 152 -9.35 -13.67 18.10
C GLY A 152 -10.53 -13.68 19.08
N LYS A 153 -11.49 -12.74 18.92
CA LYS A 153 -12.72 -12.70 19.73
C LYS A 153 -13.55 -13.97 19.59
N GLY A 154 -13.67 -14.52 18.36
CA GLY A 154 -14.40 -15.76 18.12
C GLY A 154 -13.79 -16.94 18.87
N TRP A 155 -12.47 -17.03 18.94
CA TRP A 155 -11.78 -18.06 19.72
C TRP A 155 -11.96 -17.86 21.23
N GLU A 156 -11.78 -16.64 21.74
CA GLU A 156 -11.96 -16.32 23.17
C GLU A 156 -13.38 -16.64 23.67
N LEU A 157 -14.39 -16.41 22.83
CA LEU A 157 -15.81 -16.68 23.13
C LEU A 157 -16.21 -18.15 22.89
N GLY A 158 -15.29 -18.99 22.41
CA GLY A 158 -15.57 -20.39 22.08
C GLY A 158 -16.44 -20.59 20.82
N GLU A 159 -16.66 -19.54 20.03
CA GLU A 159 -17.33 -19.60 18.73
C GLU A 159 -16.43 -20.30 17.69
N LEU A 160 -15.13 -19.99 17.70
CA LEU A 160 -14.13 -20.61 16.85
C LEU A 160 -13.26 -21.60 17.64
N THR A 161 -13.02 -22.74 17.03
CA THR A 161 -12.03 -23.72 17.51
C THR A 161 -10.61 -23.23 17.25
N ILE A 162 -9.64 -23.79 17.98
CA ILE A 162 -8.21 -23.55 17.74
C ILE A 162 -7.83 -23.89 16.28
N SER A 163 -8.36 -24.97 15.73
CA SER A 163 -8.09 -25.36 14.34
C SER A 163 -8.60 -24.34 13.32
N GLN A 164 -9.73 -23.68 13.60
CA GLN A 164 -10.28 -22.63 12.74
C GLN A 164 -9.47 -21.32 12.83
N GLU A 165 -8.97 -20.98 14.02
CA GLU A 165 -8.01 -19.88 14.17
C GLU A 165 -6.75 -20.14 13.35
N HIS A 166 -6.10 -21.29 13.55
CA HIS A 166 -4.90 -21.66 12.80
C HIS A 166 -5.13 -21.66 11.29
N PHE A 167 -6.27 -22.21 10.85
CA PHE A 167 -6.66 -22.18 9.44
C PHE A 167 -6.77 -20.75 8.89
N ALA A 168 -7.46 -19.87 9.61
CA ALA A 168 -7.60 -18.47 9.21
C ALA A 168 -6.23 -17.77 9.14
N THR A 169 -5.41 -17.94 10.17
CA THR A 169 -4.07 -17.35 10.26
C THR A 169 -3.17 -17.83 9.12
N GLU A 170 -3.17 -19.12 8.78
CA GLU A 170 -2.42 -19.64 7.64
C GLU A 170 -2.90 -19.07 6.29
N CYS A 171 -4.21 -18.96 6.08
CA CYS A 171 -4.75 -18.30 4.88
C CYS A 171 -4.30 -16.84 4.77
N MET A 172 -4.33 -16.09 5.88
CA MET A 172 -3.89 -14.69 5.92
C MET A 172 -2.38 -14.55 5.67
N ILE A 173 -1.55 -15.42 6.27
CA ILE A 173 -0.11 -15.46 6.06
C ILE A 173 0.23 -15.76 4.60
N SER A 174 -0.39 -16.80 4.02
CA SER A 174 -0.19 -17.20 2.62
C SER A 174 -0.55 -16.05 1.68
N PHE A 175 -1.71 -15.42 1.90
CA PHE A 175 -2.16 -14.29 1.10
C PHE A 175 -1.20 -13.11 1.16
N LEU A 176 -0.88 -12.61 2.36
CA LEU A 176 -0.02 -11.43 2.53
C LEU A 176 1.39 -11.70 2.01
N THR A 177 1.93 -12.90 2.23
CA THR A 177 3.24 -13.31 1.71
C THR A 177 3.30 -13.23 0.19
N SER A 178 2.27 -13.75 -0.48
CA SER A 178 2.14 -13.66 -1.95
C SER A 178 2.10 -12.20 -2.41
N LYS A 179 1.33 -11.34 -1.73
CA LYS A 179 1.15 -9.94 -2.12
C LYS A 179 2.41 -9.09 -1.95
N TRP A 180 3.07 -9.12 -0.80
CA TRP A 180 4.25 -8.28 -0.60
C TRP A 180 5.40 -8.70 -1.52
N ARG A 181 5.60 -10.01 -1.76
CA ARG A 181 6.64 -10.50 -2.68
C ARG A 181 6.40 -10.04 -4.11
N LEU A 182 5.15 -10.02 -4.55
CA LEU A 182 4.79 -9.49 -5.87
C LEU A 182 5.07 -7.98 -5.97
N LEU A 183 4.70 -7.21 -4.93
CA LEU A 183 4.92 -5.76 -4.88
C LEU A 183 6.40 -5.37 -4.75
N ASN A 184 7.19 -6.17 -4.03
CA ASN A 184 8.62 -5.92 -3.78
C ASN A 184 9.55 -6.50 -4.84
N ASN A 185 9.00 -7.03 -5.94
CA ASN A 185 9.80 -7.61 -7.00
C ASN A 185 10.67 -6.54 -7.68
N ARG A 186 11.99 -6.78 -7.74
CA ARG A 186 13.00 -5.92 -8.39
C ARG A 186 13.01 -4.46 -7.91
N LYS A 187 12.81 -4.22 -6.61
CA LYS A 187 12.95 -2.88 -6.03
C LYS A 187 14.43 -2.55 -5.72
N GLU A 188 14.81 -1.30 -5.97
CA GLU A 188 16.17 -0.76 -5.80
C GLU A 188 16.20 0.49 -4.88
N GLY A 189 15.10 0.79 -4.19
CA GLY A 189 15.05 1.88 -3.21
C GLY A 189 15.77 1.54 -1.90
N TRP A 190 15.52 2.33 -0.85
CA TRP A 190 16.09 2.11 0.48
C TRP A 190 15.87 0.68 0.96
N THR A 191 16.90 0.10 1.55
CA THR A 191 16.88 -1.25 2.10
C THR A 191 16.27 -1.23 3.49
N ILE A 192 15.24 -2.04 3.69
CA ILE A 192 14.58 -2.22 4.99
C ILE A 192 14.79 -3.68 5.41
N LEU A 193 15.42 -3.87 6.56
CA LEU A 193 15.55 -5.18 7.20
C LEU A 193 14.37 -5.38 8.16
N MET A 194 13.63 -6.46 7.96
CA MET A 194 12.38 -6.77 8.68
C MET A 194 12.50 -8.10 9.42
N ALA A 195 12.22 -8.10 10.73
CA ALA A 195 12.25 -9.29 11.57
C ALA A 195 11.24 -9.18 12.72
N THR A 196 10.90 -10.29 13.37
CA THR A 196 10.33 -10.23 14.73
C THR A 196 11.44 -10.44 15.76
N LEU A 197 11.14 -10.09 17.02
CA LEU A 197 12.04 -10.41 18.13
C LEU A 197 11.97 -11.91 18.48
N PRO A 198 13.01 -12.46 19.14
CA PRO A 198 12.97 -13.83 19.64
C PRO A 198 11.74 -14.09 20.51
N ALA A 199 11.17 -15.29 20.39
CA ALA A 199 9.92 -15.72 21.04
C ALA A 199 8.63 -15.02 20.56
N GLU A 200 8.69 -14.11 19.59
CA GLU A 200 7.49 -13.58 18.93
C GLU A 200 6.95 -14.58 17.92
N THR A 201 5.72 -15.06 18.15
CA THR A 201 5.04 -16.05 17.31
C THR A 201 4.13 -15.43 16.25
N HIS A 202 3.81 -14.13 16.35
CA HIS A 202 2.84 -13.48 15.46
C HIS A 202 3.51 -12.88 14.21
N ASN A 203 3.20 -13.45 13.04
CA ASN A 203 3.79 -13.04 11.76
C ASN A 203 3.00 -11.94 11.04
N LEU A 204 1.69 -11.83 11.31
CA LEU A 204 0.78 -11.03 10.50
C LEU A 204 1.14 -9.54 10.53
N GLY A 205 1.54 -8.99 11.69
CA GLY A 205 1.99 -7.60 11.80
C GLY A 205 3.21 -7.29 10.92
N LEU A 206 4.19 -8.19 10.89
CA LEU A 206 5.38 -8.05 10.06
C LEU A 206 5.04 -8.17 8.57
N LEU A 207 4.16 -9.09 8.18
CA LEU A 207 3.70 -9.25 6.80
C LEU A 207 2.91 -8.04 6.30
N MET A 208 2.00 -7.50 7.13
CA MET A 208 1.28 -6.26 6.81
C MET A 208 2.26 -5.10 6.64
N SER A 209 3.26 -4.99 7.51
CA SER A 209 4.33 -4.00 7.40
C SER A 209 5.14 -4.15 6.11
N ALA A 210 5.45 -5.39 5.68
CA ALA A 210 6.13 -5.67 4.42
C ALA A 210 5.30 -5.26 3.20
N VAL A 211 3.97 -5.47 3.23
CA VAL A 211 3.07 -4.96 2.18
C VAL A 211 3.17 -3.44 2.11
N VAL A 212 3.01 -2.74 3.24
CA VAL A 212 3.01 -1.27 3.28
C VAL A 212 4.36 -0.69 2.84
N ALA A 213 5.47 -1.26 3.32
CA ALA A 213 6.81 -0.86 2.92
C ALA A 213 7.05 -1.10 1.42
N SER A 214 6.49 -2.16 0.83
CA SER A 214 6.63 -2.41 -0.60
C SER A 214 6.00 -1.31 -1.47
N LEU A 215 5.01 -0.58 -0.93
CA LEU A 215 4.41 0.56 -1.63
C LEU A 215 5.37 1.75 -1.72
N SER A 216 6.35 1.89 -0.84
CA SER A 216 7.30 3.03 -0.88
C SER A 216 8.40 2.87 -1.93
N GLY A 217 8.50 1.70 -2.58
CA GLY A 217 9.60 1.37 -3.49
C GLY A 217 10.86 0.87 -2.77
N ALA A 218 10.80 0.68 -1.46
CA ALA A 218 11.89 0.11 -0.67
C ALA A 218 12.22 -1.32 -1.09
N LYS A 219 13.50 -1.69 -0.96
CA LYS A 219 13.98 -3.07 -1.07
C LYS A 219 13.86 -3.74 0.29
N ILE A 220 13.11 -4.84 0.39
CA ILE A 220 12.89 -5.51 1.68
C ILE A 220 13.81 -6.73 1.81
N ILE A 221 14.52 -6.81 2.93
CA ILE A 221 15.17 -8.03 3.42
C ILE A 221 14.28 -8.55 4.55
N TYR A 222 13.55 -9.64 4.29
CA TYR A 222 12.59 -10.21 5.23
C TYR A 222 13.18 -11.44 5.91
N LEU A 223 13.53 -11.34 7.20
CA LEU A 223 14.07 -12.46 8.00
C LEU A 223 12.96 -13.35 8.58
N GLY A 224 11.77 -12.78 8.78
CA GLY A 224 10.62 -13.51 9.30
C GLY A 224 10.59 -13.61 10.83
N LEU A 225 10.00 -14.69 11.31
CA LEU A 225 9.75 -14.93 12.74
C LEU A 225 11.00 -15.39 13.49
N ASP A 226 10.98 -15.18 14.81
CA ASP A 226 11.87 -15.77 15.81
C ASP A 226 13.35 -15.73 15.40
N THR A 227 13.79 -14.61 14.82
CA THR A 227 15.17 -14.47 14.37
C THR A 227 16.06 -14.14 15.58
N PRO A 228 17.09 -14.94 15.89
CA PRO A 228 17.99 -14.64 17.00
C PRO A 228 18.64 -13.27 16.84
N MET A 229 18.74 -12.51 17.94
CA MET A 229 19.25 -11.13 17.90
C MET A 229 20.64 -11.02 17.24
N GLN A 230 21.51 -12.01 17.44
CA GLN A 230 22.83 -12.04 16.81
C GLN A 230 22.77 -12.14 15.27
N GLU A 231 21.81 -12.90 14.72
CA GLU A 231 21.61 -13.03 13.27
C GLU A 231 21.05 -11.74 12.66
N ILE A 232 20.16 -11.06 13.39
CA ILE A 232 19.64 -9.75 13.00
C ILE A 232 20.80 -8.74 12.92
N ILE A 233 21.64 -8.67 13.95
CA ILE A 233 22.82 -7.77 14.00
C ILE A 233 23.80 -8.10 12.86
N SER A 234 24.11 -9.38 12.68
CA SER A 234 25.00 -9.85 11.61
C SER A 234 24.49 -9.45 10.22
N THR A 235 23.19 -9.64 9.97
CA THR A 235 22.55 -9.25 8.71
C THR A 235 22.55 -7.73 8.52
N ALA A 236 22.22 -6.97 9.57
CA ALA A 236 22.24 -5.51 9.52
C ALA A 236 23.64 -4.97 9.19
N ASN A 237 24.69 -5.51 9.81
CA ASN A 237 26.06 -5.13 9.51
C ASN A 237 26.49 -5.50 8.09
N LYS A 238 25.99 -6.61 7.55
CA LYS A 238 26.36 -7.09 6.20
C LYS A 238 25.69 -6.29 5.08
N PHE A 239 24.44 -5.92 5.26
CA PHE A 239 23.63 -5.28 4.22
C PHE A 239 23.40 -3.78 4.44
N GLU A 240 23.82 -3.24 5.58
CA GLU A 240 23.75 -1.83 5.96
C GLU A 240 22.39 -1.18 5.62
N PRO A 241 21.27 -1.74 6.13
CA PRO A 241 19.95 -1.24 5.78
C PRO A 241 19.74 0.17 6.36
N GLU A 242 19.05 1.03 5.60
CA GLU A 242 18.68 2.37 6.05
C GLU A 242 17.61 2.35 7.14
N LEU A 243 16.84 1.26 7.24
CA LEU A 243 15.82 1.08 8.29
C LEU A 243 15.79 -0.36 8.81
N LEU A 244 15.64 -0.48 10.13
CA LEU A 244 15.28 -1.72 10.82
C LEU A 244 13.81 -1.65 11.24
N CYS A 245 13.04 -2.67 10.90
CA CYS A 245 11.63 -2.78 11.25
C CYS A 245 11.40 -4.06 12.07
N PHE A 246 10.82 -3.88 13.25
CA PHE A 246 10.45 -4.97 14.15
C PHE A 246 8.94 -4.98 14.34
N SER A 247 8.33 -6.16 14.26
CA SER A 247 6.95 -6.38 14.69
C SER A 247 6.97 -7.04 16.07
N ILE A 248 6.13 -6.53 16.97
CA ILE A 248 5.95 -7.02 18.34
C ILE A 248 4.44 -7.08 18.58
N SER A 249 3.97 -8.21 19.10
CA SER A 249 2.59 -8.41 19.53
C SER A 249 2.58 -8.66 21.04
N CYS A 250 1.67 -8.01 21.76
CA CYS A 250 1.51 -8.16 23.21
C CYS A 250 0.44 -9.19 23.57
#